data_AF-A0A7C3Q134-F1
#
_entry.id   AF-A0A7C3Q134-F1
#
_cell.length_a   1.000
_cell.length_b   1.000
_cell.length_c   1.000
_cell.angle_alpha   90.00
_cell.angle_beta   90.00
_cell.angle_gamma   90.00
#
_symmetry.space_group_name_H-M   'P 1'
#
loop_
_entity.id
_entity.type
_entity.pdbx_description
1 polymer ?
#
loop_
_entity_poly.entity_id
_entity_poly.type
_entity_poly.pdbx_seq_one_letter_code
_entity_poly.pdbx_strand_id
1 'polypeptide(L)' 'MTSEPIHPDVVIGHVHLKVADLKRALDFYCGVLGFQLKQRYGKGAAFVAAGEYH' A
#
# COMPACT_ATOMS: atom_id res chain seq x y z
N MET A 1 0.29 -33.73 4.67
CA MET A 1 -0.27 -32.79 3.68
C MET A 1 0.91 -32.23 2.90
N THR A 2 1.08 -32.64 1.65
CA THR A 2 2.11 -32.08 0.77
C THR A 2 1.62 -30.73 0.28
N SER A 3 2.30 -29.66 0.66
CA SER A 3 2.00 -28.32 0.15
C SER A 3 2.41 -28.27 -1.32
N GLU A 4 1.45 -28.16 -2.23
CA GLU A 4 1.77 -27.73 -3.59
C GLU A 4 2.27 -26.28 -3.54
N PRO A 5 3.36 -25.95 -4.25
CA PRO A 5 3.86 -24.58 -4.30
C PRO A 5 2.88 -23.69 -5.07
N ILE A 6 2.76 -22.44 -4.62
CA ILE A 6 1.98 -21.42 -5.33
C ILE A 6 2.64 -21.16 -6.69
N HIS A 7 1.81 -20.93 -7.72
CA HIS A 7 2.28 -20.61 -9.07
C HIS A 7 3.28 -19.43 -9.05
N PRO A 8 4.43 -19.51 -9.75
CA PRO A 8 5.51 -18.53 -9.64
C PRO A 8 5.13 -17.11 -10.06
N ASP A 9 4.11 -16.96 -10.92
CA ASP A 9 3.63 -15.65 -11.39
C ASP A 9 2.68 -14.94 -10.40
N VAL A 10 2.32 -15.56 -9.28
CA VAL A 10 1.48 -14.92 -8.26
C VAL A 10 2.28 -13.84 -7.53
N VAL A 11 1.74 -12.63 -7.52
CA VAL A 11 2.32 -11.47 -6.84
C VAL A 11 1.39 -10.94 -5.74
N ILE A 12 1.95 -10.20 -4.78
CA ILE A 12 1.16 -9.49 -3.78
C ILE A 12 0.44 -8.31 -4.45
N GLY A 13 -0.87 -8.23 -4.26
CA GLY A 13 -1.69 -7.10 -4.71
C GLY A 13 -1.70 -5.94 -3.70
N HIS A 14 -2.87 -5.35 -3.46
CA HIS A 14 -3.01 -4.24 -2.51
C HIS A 14 -2.88 -4.69 -1.05
N VAL A 15 -2.24 -3.86 -0.23
CA VAL A 15 -2.14 -4.03 1.22
C VAL A 15 -2.85 -2.87 1.91
N HIS A 16 -3.78 -3.19 2.82
CA HIS A 16 -4.45 -2.18 3.65
C HIS A 16 -3.82 -2.15 5.03
N LEU A 17 -3.25 -1.00 5.39
CA LEU A 17 -2.63 -0.80 6.69
C LEU A 17 -3.52 0.09 7.55
N LYS A 18 -3.90 -0.41 8.72
CA LYS A 18 -4.54 0.40 9.75
C LYS A 18 -3.46 1.15 10.52
N VAL A 19 -3.53 2.48 10.49
CA VAL A 19 -2.56 3.36 11.14
C VAL A 19 -3.22 4.17 12.23
N ALA A 20 -2.47 4.51 13.27
CA ALA A 20 -2.96 5.37 14.35
C ALA A 20 -3.13 6.83 13.89
N ASP A 21 -2.29 7.29 12.95
CA ASP A 21 -2.32 8.64 12.40
C ASP A 21 -2.07 8.59 10.89
N LEU A 22 -3.05 9.07 10.12
CA LEU A 22 -2.99 9.05 8.65
C LEU A 22 -2.00 10.07 8.09
N LYS A 23 -1.85 11.23 8.74
CA LYS A 23 -0.93 12.27 8.27
C LYS A 23 0.50 11.80 8.43
N ARG A 24 0.87 11.31 9.61
CA ARG A 24 2.21 10.76 9.88
C ARG A 24 2.54 9.59 8.95
N ALA A 25 1.57 8.73 8.65
CA ALA A 25 1.76 7.66 7.70
C ALA A 25 2.08 8.21 6.30
N LEU A 26 1.35 9.21 5.82
CA LEU A 26 1.60 9.83 4.52
C LEU A 26 2.93 10.59 4.45
N ASP A 27 3.32 11.28 5.52
CA ASP A 27 4.63 11.94 5.60
C ASP A 27 5.76 10.91 5.42
N PHE A 28 5.59 9.69 5.97
CA PHE A 28 6.55 8.61 5.80
C PHE A 28 6.48 7.95 4.42
N TYR A 29 5.33 7.41 4.03
CA TYR A 29 5.20 6.65 2.77
C TYR A 29 5.47 7.54 1.55
N CYS A 30 4.99 8.78 1.54
CA CYS A 30 5.23 9.68 0.42
C CYS A 30 6.54 10.46 0.55
N GLY A 31 6.84 11.00 1.74
CA GLY A 31 7.99 11.89 1.92
C GLY A 31 9.33 11.16 2.09
N VAL A 32 9.33 9.98 2.70
CA VAL A 32 10.56 9.19 2.94
C VAL A 32 10.71 8.07 1.91
N LEU A 33 9.65 7.31 1.67
CA LEU A 33 9.70 6.17 0.74
C LEU A 33 9.40 6.55 -0.72
N GLY A 34 8.96 7.78 -0.97
CA GLY A 34 8.74 8.29 -2.33
C GLY A 34 7.47 7.75 -3.00
N PHE A 35 6.51 7.22 -2.24
CA PHE A 35 5.23 6.79 -2.81
C PHE A 35 4.42 8.00 -3.23
N GLN A 36 3.55 7.81 -4.22
CA GLN A 36 2.66 8.85 -4.71
C GLN A 36 1.27 8.67 -4.13
N LEU A 37 0.69 9.76 -3.65
CA LEU A 37 -0.71 9.80 -3.24
C LEU A 37 -1.60 9.73 -4.50
N LYS A 38 -2.36 8.65 -4.62
CA LYS A 38 -3.29 8.45 -5.74
C LYS A 38 -4.68 9.00 -5.42
N GLN A 39 -5.17 8.75 -4.20
CA GLN A 39 -6.49 9.20 -3.78
C GLN A 39 -6.58 9.38 -2.27
N ARG A 40 -7.46 10.28 -1.84
CA ARG A 40 -7.92 10.38 -0.45
C ARG A 40 -9.40 10.04 -0.37
N TYR A 41 -9.77 9.32 0.68
CA TYR A 41 -11.17 9.08 1.02
C TYR A 41 -11.49 9.81 2.33
N GLY A 42 -11.96 11.04 2.19
CA GLY A 42 -12.18 11.95 3.31
C GLY A 42 -10.93 12.08 4.19
N LYS A 43 -11.12 11.91 5.50
CA LYS A 43 -10.05 11.92 6.50
C LYS A 43 -9.67 10.52 7.01
N GLY A 44 -10.34 9.48 6.51
CA GLY A 44 -10.24 8.12 7.06
C GLY A 44 -9.26 7.19 6.34
N ALA A 45 -8.96 7.47 5.07
CA ALA A 45 -8.04 6.64 4.29
C ALA A 45 -7.34 7.44 3.18
N ALA A 46 -6.19 6.92 2.75
CA ALA A 46 -5.45 7.38 1.60
C ALA A 46 -4.86 6.17 0.86
N PHE A 47 -4.85 6.26 -0.47
CA PHE A 47 -4.31 5.26 -1.37
C PHE A 47 -3.00 5.79 -1.92
N VAL A 48 -1.94 5.00 -1.78
CA VAL A 48 -0.58 5.36 -2.20
C VAL A 48 0.01 4.24 -3.04
N ALA A 49 0.95 4.58 -3.92
CA ALA A 49 1.60 3.64 -4.80
C ALA A 49 3.09 3.95 -4.97
N ALA A 50 3.89 2.89 -5.14
CA ALA A 50 5.23 2.99 -5.71
C ALA A 50 5.12 2.82 -7.24
N GLY A 51 5.07 3.94 -7.97
CA GLY A 51 4.90 3.95 -9.43
C GLY A 51 3.43 3.98 -9.89
N GLU A 52 3.19 3.38 -11.05
CA GLU A 52 1.90 3.45 -11.77
C GLU A 52 0.86 2.42 -11.32
N TYR A 53 1.16 1.57 -10.35
CA TYR A 53 0.18 0.58 -9.88
C TYR A 53 -0.80 1.24 -8.90
N HIS A 54 -2.06 1.31 -9.34
CA HIS A 54 -3.07 2.37 -9.16
C HIS A 54 -2.89 3.58 -10.08
#